data_AF-A0AA95MQW8-F1
#
_entry.id   AF-A0AA95MQW8-F1
#
_cell.length_a   1.000
_cell.length_b   1.000
_cell.length_c   1.000
_cell.angle_alpha   90.00
_cell.angle_beta   90.00
_cell.angle_gamma   90.00
#
_symmetry.space_group_name_H-M   'P 1'
#
loop_
_entity.id
_entity.type
_entity.pdbx_description
1 polymer ?
#
loop_
_entity_poly.entity_id
_entity_poly.type
_entity_poly.pdbx_seq_one_letter_code
_entity_poly.pdbx_strand_id
1 'polypeptide(L)'
;MAKSKRFWVFALIIWMAVIFFFTQLPYFTGESTSKALFKLFAVQHDTTHSANGGSVLIKVVNIILRKASHLTAFGIIAILLFQVFRNFRYPYFLSWFLTFLYAITDEWHQSFVPGRTASFQDVLIDCLGAFIALLIAHSYTSRKRKTLQKR
;
A
#
# COMPACT_ATOMS: atom_id res chain seq x y z
N MET A 1 7.05 11.80 26.62
CA MET A 1 6.49 10.64 25.89
C MET A 1 5.16 10.91 25.15
N ALA A 2 4.25 11.75 25.65
CA ALA A 2 2.94 11.96 25.01
C ALA A 2 2.97 12.81 23.70
N LYS A 3 3.86 13.81 23.61
CA LYS A 3 3.99 14.65 22.40
C LYS A 3 4.35 13.85 21.14
N SER A 4 5.25 12.87 21.25
CA SER A 4 5.65 12.04 20.11
C SER A 4 4.54 11.08 19.67
N LYS A 5 3.72 10.57 20.60
CA LYS A 5 2.56 9.73 20.23
C LYS A 5 1.50 10.50 19.45
N ARG A 6 1.19 11.73 19.87
CA ARG A 6 0.24 12.59 19.15
C ARG A 6 0.71 12.83 17.72
N PHE A 7 2.00 13.11 17.52
CA PHE A 7 2.58 13.25 16.19
C PHE A 7 2.37 12.00 15.31
N TRP A 8 2.64 10.79 15.82
CA TRP A 8 2.43 9.56 15.05
C TRP A 8 0.96 9.30 14.73
N VAL A 9 0.04 9.62 15.64
CA VAL A 9 -1.40 9.52 15.39
C VAL A 9 -1.82 10.52 14.30
N PHE A 10 -1.34 11.77 14.34
CA PHE A 10 -1.60 12.73 13.28
C PHE A 10 -1.06 12.27 11.92
N ALA A 11 0.18 11.75 11.88
CA ALA A 11 0.76 11.20 10.66
C ALA A 11 -0.04 10.00 10.12
N LEU A 12 -0.53 9.13 11.01
CA LEU A 12 -1.41 8.00 10.64
C LEU A 12 -2.70 8.50 10.00
N ILE A 13 -3.39 9.46 10.62
CA ILE A 13 -4.65 10.00 10.11
C ILE A 13 -4.43 10.65 8.73
N ILE A 14 -3.37 11.43 8.57
CA ILE A 14 -3.02 12.05 7.28
C ILE A 14 -2.77 10.96 6.23
N TRP A 15 -2.01 9.92 6.57
CA TRP A 15 -1.69 8.85 5.62
C TRP A 15 -2.92 8.02 5.23
N MET A 16 -3.83 7.74 6.19
CA MET A 16 -5.11 7.09 5.90
C MET A 16 -5.97 7.94 4.96
N ALA A 17 -6.02 9.27 5.18
CA ALA A 17 -6.71 10.18 4.28
C ALA A 17 -6.09 10.18 2.86
N VAL A 18 -4.75 10.20 2.75
CA VAL A 18 -4.06 10.09 1.47
C VAL A 18 -4.43 8.80 0.75
N ILE A 19 -4.41 7.66 1.44
CA ILE A 19 -4.81 6.38 0.85
C ILE A 19 -6.26 6.45 0.38
N PHE A 20 -7.18 6.92 1.23
CA PHE A 20 -8.59 7.00 0.90
C PHE A 20 -8.88 7.87 -0.33
N PHE A 21 -8.27 9.06 -0.42
CA PHE A 21 -8.43 9.91 -1.61
C PHE A 21 -7.79 9.28 -2.85
N PHE A 22 -6.67 8.58 -2.69
CA PHE A 22 -5.94 7.99 -3.80
C PHE A 22 -6.60 6.69 -4.31
N THR A 23 -7.18 5.88 -3.43
CA THR A 23 -7.86 4.61 -3.78
C THR A 23 -9.21 4.85 -4.44
N GLN A 24 -9.86 5.99 -4.18
CA GLN A 24 -11.10 6.42 -4.82
C GLN A 24 -10.94 6.95 -6.25
N LEU A 25 -9.74 7.38 -6.65
CA LEU A 25 -9.55 7.97 -7.97
C LEU A 25 -9.77 6.91 -9.07
N PRO A 26 -10.65 7.19 -10.06
CA PRO A 26 -10.83 6.33 -11.22
C PRO A 26 -9.56 6.24 -12.10
N TYR A 27 -8.53 7.04 -11.82
CA TYR A 27 -7.22 6.88 -12.42
C TYR A 27 -6.54 5.58 -12.00
N PHE A 28 -6.78 5.11 -10.78
CA PHE A 28 -6.24 3.85 -10.29
C PHE A 28 -7.11 2.65 -10.69
N THR A 29 -8.29 2.86 -11.29
CA THR A 29 -9.02 1.76 -11.95
C THR A 29 -8.25 1.41 -13.20
N GLY A 30 -8.10 0.11 -13.47
CA GLY A 30 -7.11 -0.34 -14.45
C GLY A 30 -7.30 0.21 -15.87
N GLU A 31 -8.48 0.74 -16.19
CA GLU A 31 -8.79 1.35 -17.48
C GLU A 31 -8.13 2.71 -17.71
N SER A 32 -8.04 3.58 -16.70
CA SER A 32 -7.51 4.95 -16.89
C SER A 32 -5.99 4.97 -16.93
N THR A 33 -5.31 4.22 -16.05
CA THR A 33 -3.86 4.02 -16.12
C THR A 33 -3.46 3.32 -17.41
N SER A 34 -4.21 2.28 -17.83
CA SER A 34 -3.91 1.64 -19.12
C SER A 34 -4.09 2.61 -20.28
N LYS A 35 -5.16 3.41 -20.34
CA LYS A 35 -5.35 4.46 -21.37
C LYS A 35 -4.22 5.50 -21.37
N ALA A 36 -3.75 5.95 -20.20
CA ALA A 36 -2.64 6.89 -20.10
C ALA A 36 -1.31 6.27 -20.55
N LEU A 37 -1.03 5.02 -20.16
CA LEU A 37 0.13 4.26 -20.63
C LEU A 37 0.03 4.01 -22.13
N PHE A 38 -1.13 3.63 -22.67
CA PHE A 38 -1.37 3.52 -24.10
C PHE A 38 -1.09 4.84 -24.81
N LYS A 39 -1.53 5.98 -24.28
CA LYS A 39 -1.26 7.28 -24.90
C LYS A 39 0.24 7.65 -24.88
N LEU A 40 0.94 7.35 -23.79
CA LEU A 40 2.40 7.57 -23.67
C LEU A 40 3.20 6.64 -24.59
N PHE A 41 2.85 5.35 -24.65
CA PHE A 41 3.55 4.37 -25.49
C PHE A 41 3.13 4.42 -26.97
N ALA A 42 1.90 4.81 -27.29
CA ALA A 42 1.44 5.02 -28.67
C ALA A 42 2.02 6.28 -29.31
N VAL A 43 2.41 7.30 -28.53
CA VAL A 43 3.17 8.45 -29.04
C VAL A 43 4.61 8.07 -29.43
N GLN A 44 5.13 6.96 -28.90
CA GLN A 44 6.49 6.47 -29.21
C GLN A 44 6.51 5.52 -30.42
N HIS A 45 5.38 4.91 -30.80
CA HIS A 45 5.29 3.92 -31.88
C HIS A 45 4.23 4.31 -32.90
N ASP A 46 4.61 5.18 -33.81
CA ASP A 46 3.96 5.27 -35.12
C ASP A 46 4.25 3.95 -35.85
N THR A 47 3.27 3.05 -35.94
CA THR A 47 3.09 1.93 -36.89
C THR A 47 2.22 0.80 -36.29
N THR A 48 0.98 0.72 -36.80
CA THR A 48 0.39 -0.48 -37.42
C THR A 48 0.65 -1.88 -36.79
N HIS A 49 -0.46 -2.56 -36.46
CA HIS A 49 -0.61 -4.03 -36.40
C HIS A 49 0.06 -4.82 -35.24
N SER A 50 -0.51 -4.76 -34.03
CA SER A 50 -0.72 -5.97 -33.19
C SER A 50 -1.66 -5.64 -32.03
N ALA A 51 -2.95 -5.91 -32.23
CA ALA A 51 -4.00 -5.63 -31.24
C ALA A 51 -3.85 -6.41 -29.92
N ASN A 52 -2.93 -7.39 -29.84
CA ASN A 52 -2.80 -8.25 -28.66
C ASN A 52 -1.51 -8.00 -27.85
N GLY A 53 -0.34 -7.81 -28.47
CA GLY A 53 0.94 -7.76 -27.75
C GLY A 53 1.13 -6.55 -26.83
N GLY A 54 0.89 -5.33 -27.36
CA GLY A 54 1.00 -4.09 -26.57
C GLY A 54 -0.03 -4.00 -25.44
N SER A 55 -1.20 -4.61 -25.65
CA SER A 55 -2.27 -4.62 -24.64
C SER A 55 -1.95 -5.48 -23.42
N VAL A 56 -1.23 -6.60 -23.61
CA VAL A 56 -0.88 -7.52 -22.51
C VAL A 56 0.19 -6.88 -21.62
N LEU A 57 1.25 -6.31 -22.20
CA LEU A 57 2.33 -5.69 -21.43
C LEU A 57 1.82 -4.51 -20.59
N ILE A 58 0.96 -3.67 -21.16
CA ILE A 58 0.34 -2.54 -20.43
C ILE A 58 -0.55 -3.04 -19.28
N LYS A 59 -1.34 -4.11 -19.49
CA LYS A 59 -2.14 -4.73 -18.43
C LYS A 59 -1.25 -5.29 -17.32
N VAL A 60 -0.16 -5.99 -17.65
CA VAL A 60 0.79 -6.56 -16.68
C VAL A 60 1.46 -5.46 -15.86
N VAL A 61 2.01 -4.43 -16.52
CA VAL A 61 2.65 -3.30 -15.83
C VAL A 61 1.67 -2.62 -14.88
N ASN A 62 0.43 -2.40 -15.32
CA ASN A 62 -0.60 -1.80 -14.49
C ASN A 62 -0.95 -2.65 -13.26
N ILE A 63 -1.05 -3.97 -13.42
CA ILE A 63 -1.27 -4.90 -12.28
C ILE A 63 -0.09 -4.83 -11.31
N ILE A 64 1.15 -4.83 -11.81
CA ILE A 64 2.36 -4.74 -10.97
C ILE A 64 2.38 -3.43 -10.20
N LEU A 65 2.17 -2.30 -10.88
CA LEU A 65 2.14 -0.98 -10.25
C LEU A 65 1.07 -0.90 -9.17
N ARG A 66 -0.15 -1.39 -9.45
CA ARG A 66 -1.23 -1.41 -8.46
C ARG A 66 -0.84 -2.23 -7.23
N LYS A 67 -0.38 -3.47 -7.42
CA LYS A 67 0.03 -4.35 -6.31
C LYS A 67 1.19 -3.76 -5.50
N ALA A 68 2.15 -3.12 -6.16
CA ALA A 68 3.28 -2.47 -5.49
C ALA A 68 2.84 -1.24 -4.68
N SER A 69 1.94 -0.42 -5.22
CA SER A 69 1.39 0.75 -4.50
C SER A 69 0.60 0.34 -3.26
N HIS A 70 -0.25 -0.68 -3.38
CA HIS A 70 -0.97 -1.28 -2.25
C HIS A 70 -0.01 -1.81 -1.18
N LEU A 71 0.93 -2.68 -1.57
CA LEU A 71 1.94 -3.24 -0.68
C LEU A 71 2.73 -2.16 0.09
N THR A 72 3.12 -1.07 -0.57
CA THR A 72 3.87 0.03 0.06
C THR A 72 2.98 0.89 0.96
N ALA A 73 1.76 1.23 0.53
CA ALA A 73 0.83 2.06 1.28
C ALA A 73 0.43 1.42 2.62
N PHE A 74 0.06 0.14 2.61
CA PHE A 74 -0.30 -0.61 3.81
C PHE A 74 0.92 -0.95 4.67
N GLY A 75 2.09 -1.14 4.06
CA GLY A 75 3.37 -1.24 4.79
C GLY A 75 3.66 0.01 5.64
N ILE A 76 3.39 1.20 5.10
CA ILE A 76 3.54 2.48 5.83
C ILE A 76 2.54 2.58 6.98
N ILE A 77 1.26 2.21 6.77
CA ILE A 77 0.26 2.13 7.85
C ILE A 77 0.76 1.24 8.99
N ALA A 78 1.26 0.05 8.67
CA ALA A 78 1.73 -0.90 9.68
C ALA A 78 2.88 -0.32 10.52
N ILE A 79 3.82 0.40 9.89
CA ILE A 79 4.91 1.08 10.60
C ILE A 79 4.39 2.23 11.48
N LEU A 80 3.46 3.04 10.98
CA LEU A 80 2.88 4.15 11.75
C LEU A 80 2.11 3.63 12.97
N LEU A 81 1.28 2.60 12.81
CA LEU A 81 0.60 1.92 13.89
C LEU A 81 1.62 1.34 14.90
N PHE A 82 2.70 0.73 14.41
CA PHE A 82 3.75 0.23 15.30
C PHE A 82 4.36 1.32 16.17
N GLN A 83 4.59 2.51 15.63
CA GLN A 83 5.10 3.64 16.41
C GLN A 83 4.09 4.14 17.46
N VAL A 84 2.79 4.11 17.15
CA VAL A 84 1.71 4.45 18.10
C VAL A 84 1.64 3.43 19.24
N PHE A 85 1.67 2.14 18.90
CA PHE A 85 1.50 1.03 19.83
C PHE A 85 2.80 0.49 20.43
N ARG A 86 3.96 1.10 20.14
CA ARG A 86 5.29 0.59 20.51
C ARG A 86 5.47 0.17 21.98
N ASN A 87 4.73 0.79 22.89
CA ASN A 87 4.79 0.51 24.34
C ASN A 87 3.73 -0.50 24.84
N PHE A 88 2.91 -1.05 23.95
CA PHE A 88 1.93 -2.09 24.28
C PHE A 88 2.61 -3.44 24.39
N ARG A 89 1.91 -4.43 24.95
CA ARG A 89 2.45 -5.79 25.14
C ARG A 89 2.74 -6.52 23.83
N TYR A 90 1.92 -6.31 22.80
CA TYR A 90 2.04 -6.96 21.49
C TYR A 90 1.99 -5.95 20.32
N PRO A 91 3.00 -5.06 20.19
CA PRO A 91 2.92 -3.92 19.27
C PRO A 91 2.91 -4.37 17.79
N TYR A 92 3.66 -5.41 17.45
CA TYR A 92 3.73 -5.93 16.08
C TYR A 92 2.42 -6.59 15.65
N PHE A 93 1.88 -7.49 16.50
CA PHE A 93 0.61 -8.16 16.22
C PHE A 93 -0.55 -7.17 16.12
N LEU A 94 -0.65 -6.22 17.06
CA LEU A 94 -1.71 -5.23 17.06
C LEU A 94 -1.66 -4.33 15.81
N SER A 95 -0.45 -3.92 15.40
CA SER A 95 -0.28 -3.09 14.20
C SER A 95 -0.63 -3.85 12.93
N TRP A 96 -0.21 -5.11 12.83
CA TRP A 96 -0.55 -5.97 11.70
C TRP A 96 -2.07 -6.22 11.61
N PHE A 97 -2.70 -6.56 12.74
CA PHE A 97 -4.14 -6.83 12.81
C PHE A 97 -4.98 -5.59 12.47
N LEU A 98 -4.61 -4.42 12.98
CA LEU A 98 -5.30 -3.17 12.64
C LEU A 98 -5.09 -2.77 11.16
N THR A 99 -3.92 -3.07 10.59
CA THR A 99 -3.68 -2.86 9.14
C THR A 99 -4.56 -3.79 8.31
N PHE A 100 -4.73 -5.05 8.72
CA PHE A 100 -5.65 -5.99 8.07
C PHE A 100 -7.10 -5.52 8.12
N LEU A 101 -7.59 -5.06 9.27
CA LEU A 101 -8.94 -4.49 9.37
C LEU A 101 -9.10 -3.28 8.46
N TYR A 102 -8.07 -2.43 8.37
CA TYR A 102 -8.09 -1.28 7.47
C TYR A 102 -8.12 -1.68 5.98
N ALA A 103 -7.40 -2.75 5.60
CA ALA A 103 -7.41 -3.27 4.24
C ALA A 103 -8.81 -3.81 3.84
N ILE A 104 -9.50 -4.50 4.76
CA ILE A 104 -10.89 -4.91 4.55
C ILE A 104 -11.78 -3.70 4.32
N THR A 105 -11.65 -2.64 5.13
CA THR A 105 -12.48 -1.43 4.95
C THR A 105 -12.17 -0.69 3.65
N ASP A 106 -10.92 -0.71 3.17
CA ASP A 106 -10.58 -0.08 1.89
C ASP A 106 -11.19 -0.87 0.72
N GLU A 107 -11.05 -2.19 0.68
CA GLU A 107 -11.68 -3.04 -0.36
C GLU A 107 -13.22 -2.95 -0.33
N TRP A 108 -13.81 -2.89 0.86
CA TRP A 108 -15.23 -2.64 1.00
C TRP A 108 -15.63 -1.26 0.47
N HIS A 109 -14.86 -0.21 0.74
CA HIS A 109 -15.10 1.11 0.16
C HIS A 109 -14.94 1.13 -1.37
N GLN A 110 -13.91 0.45 -1.89
CA GLN A 110 -13.68 0.32 -3.33
C GLN A 110 -14.83 -0.40 -4.05
N SER A 111 -15.55 -1.30 -3.37
CA SER A 111 -16.72 -1.98 -3.93
C SER A 111 -17.88 -1.04 -4.31
N PHE A 112 -17.91 0.16 -3.73
CA PHE A 112 -18.90 1.19 -4.07
C PHE A 112 -18.48 2.04 -5.28
N VAL A 113 -17.26 1.89 -5.79
CA VAL A 113 -16.78 2.60 -6.97
C VAL A 113 -17.23 1.84 -8.23
N PRO A 114 -17.98 2.48 -9.15
CA PRO A 114 -18.43 1.84 -10.38
C PRO A 114 -17.27 1.25 -11.19
N GLY A 115 -17.37 -0.01 -11.57
CA GLY A 115 -16.34 -0.72 -12.35
C GLY A 115 -15.19 -1.32 -11.51
N ARG A 116 -15.29 -1.31 -10.17
CA ARG A 116 -14.41 -2.09 -9.29
C ARG A 116 -15.14 -3.22 -8.60
N THR A 117 -14.44 -4.35 -8.47
CA THR A 117 -14.87 -5.50 -7.67
C THR A 117 -13.91 -5.65 -6.51
N ALA A 118 -14.44 -5.76 -5.28
CA ALA A 118 -13.63 -6.09 -4.13
C ALA A 118 -12.90 -7.42 -4.36
N SER A 119 -11.61 -7.44 -4.07
CA SER A 119 -10.72 -8.56 -4.35
C SER A 119 -10.08 -9.02 -3.05
N PHE A 120 -10.42 -10.24 -2.62
CA PHE A 120 -9.77 -10.84 -1.46
C PHE A 120 -8.24 -10.96 -1.65
N GLN A 121 -7.78 -11.08 -2.90
CA GLN A 121 -6.34 -11.12 -3.20
C GLN A 121 -5.64 -9.81 -2.85
N ASP A 122 -6.31 -8.67 -2.99
CA ASP A 122 -5.71 -7.37 -2.69
C ASP A 122 -5.56 -7.20 -1.16
N VAL A 123 -6.55 -7.61 -0.36
CA VAL A 123 -6.42 -7.70 1.11
C VAL A 123 -5.22 -8.57 1.54
N LEU A 124 -5.03 -9.73 0.90
CA LEU A 124 -3.90 -10.61 1.21
C LEU A 124 -2.54 -9.96 0.90
N ILE A 125 -2.45 -9.24 -0.22
CA ILE A 125 -1.22 -8.51 -0.60
C ILE A 125 -0.94 -7.40 0.41
N ASP A 126 -1.97 -6.68 0.86
CA ASP A 126 -1.85 -5.63 1.87
C ASP A 126 -1.38 -6.19 3.22
N CYS A 127 -1.93 -7.34 3.63
CA CYS A 127 -1.47 -8.08 4.80
C CYS A 127 0.00 -8.51 4.70
N LEU A 128 0.42 -8.99 3.53
CA LEU A 128 1.82 -9.37 3.28
C LEU A 128 2.74 -8.14 3.32
N GLY A 129 2.32 -7.02 2.73
CA GLY A 129 3.04 -5.75 2.80
C GLY A 129 3.23 -5.25 4.24
N ALA A 130 2.15 -5.27 5.02
CA ALA A 130 2.18 -4.95 6.44
C ALA A 130 3.15 -5.86 7.22
N PHE A 131 3.11 -7.16 6.96
CA PHE A 131 3.98 -8.13 7.62
C PHE A 131 5.46 -7.90 7.28
N ILE A 132 5.79 -7.73 6.00
CA ILE A 132 7.16 -7.46 5.53
C ILE A 132 7.70 -6.15 6.13
N ALA A 133 6.90 -5.08 6.13
CA ALA A 133 7.29 -3.79 6.69
C ALA A 133 7.60 -3.89 8.20
N LEU A 134 6.79 -4.64 8.95
CA LEU A 134 7.02 -4.88 10.38
C LEU A 134 8.25 -5.75 10.66
N LEU A 135 8.53 -6.75 9.83
CA LEU A 135 9.76 -7.56 9.92
C LEU A 135 11.02 -6.71 9.70
N ILE A 136 10.98 -5.80 8.73
CA ILE A 136 12.07 -4.85 8.46
C ILE A 136 12.25 -3.92 9.68
N ALA A 137 11.15 -3.36 10.21
CA ALA A 137 11.18 -2.51 11.39
C ALA A 137 11.75 -3.22 12.62
N HIS A 138 11.37 -4.49 12.83
CA HIS A 138 11.91 -5.33 13.89
C HIS A 138 13.43 -5.49 13.76
N SER A 139 13.88 -5.90 12.57
CA SER A 139 15.31 -6.12 12.27
C SER A 139 16.15 -4.86 12.50
N TYR A 140 15.63 -3.70 12.09
CA TYR A 140 16.30 -2.41 12.29
C TYR A 140 16.40 -2.03 13.78
N THR A 141 15.33 -2.23 14.54
CA THR A 141 15.29 -1.89 15.98
C THR A 141 16.20 -2.83 16.80
N SER A 142 16.24 -4.10 16.45
CA SER A 142 17.10 -5.12 17.08
C SER A 142 18.59 -4.85 16.84
N ARG A 143 18.97 -4.34 15.66
CA ARG A 143 20.36 -3.93 15.37
C ARG A 143 20.79 -2.73 16.23
N LYS A 144 19.95 -1.69 16.35
CA LYS A 144 20.28 -0.51 17.18
C LYS A 144 20.50 -0.84 18.66
N ARG A 145 19.71 -1.76 19.23
CA ARG A 145 19.90 -2.20 20.64
C ARG A 145 21.26 -2.87 20.86
N LYS A 146 21.68 -3.74 19.92
CA LYS A 146 22.98 -4.43 20.00
C LYS A 146 24.18 -3.48 19.89
N THR A 147 24.08 -2.41 19.11
CA THR A 147 25.16 -1.41 18.97
C THR A 147 25.26 -0.51 20.21
N LEU A 148 24.14 -0.15 20.84
CA LEU A 148 24.12 0.68 22.04
C LEU A 148 24.60 -0.06 23.31
N GLN A 149 24.43 -1.38 23.38
CA GLN A 149 24.97 -2.20 24.48
C GLN A 149 26.47 -2.52 24.33
N LYS A 150 27.07 -2.22 23.18
CA LYS A 150 28.50 -2.43 22.89
C LYS A 150 29.36 -1.17 23.10
N ARG A 151 28.75 -0.04 23.47
CA ARG A 151 29.42 1.21 23.85
C ARG A 151 29.25 1.39 25.35
#